data_AF-A0A7W1QPY2-F1
#
_entry.id   AF-A0A7W1QPY2-F1
#
_cell.length_a   1.000
_cell.length_b   1.000
_cell.length_c   1.000
_cell.angle_alpha   90.00
_cell.angle_beta   90.00
_cell.angle_gamma   90.00
#
_symmetry.space_group_name_H-M   'P 1'
#
loop_
_entity.id
_entity.type
_entity.pdbx_description
1 polymer ?
#
loop_
_entity_poly.entity_id
_entity_poly.type
_entity_poly.pdbx_seq_one_letter_code
_entity_poly.pdbx_strand_id
1 'polypeptide(L)' 'VWGYEPGSDTRLVDVHVGRLRKKLQDGGVEDVRIETSRGFGYRLIAITTAAA' A
#
# COMPACT_ATOMS: atom_id res chain seq x y z
N VAL A 1 12.42 -8.02 0.67
CA VAL A 1 10.99 -8.41 0.80
C VAL A 1 10.53 -9.24 -0.38
N TRP A 2 10.84 -8.86 -1.63
CA TRP A 2 10.83 -9.78 -2.77
C TRP A 2 12.22 -9.79 -3.37
N GLY A 3 12.87 -10.96 -3.39
CA GLY A 3 14.21 -11.10 -4.00
C GLY A 3 14.14 -10.66 -5.45
N TYR A 4 15.06 -9.78 -5.85
CA TYR A 4 15.17 -9.35 -7.24
C TYR A 4 15.75 -10.50 -8.07
N GLU A 5 14.88 -11.38 -8.56
CA GLU A 5 15.26 -12.22 -9.70
C GLU A 5 15.09 -11.39 -10.98
N PRO A 6 16.15 -11.27 -11.82
CA PRO A 6 16.05 -10.57 -13.09
C PRO A 6 14.96 -11.24 -13.96
N GLY A 7 13.87 -10.51 -14.20
CA GLY A 7 12.66 -11.02 -14.85
C GLY A 7 11.39 -10.96 -13.98
N SER A 8 11.50 -10.60 -12.70
CA SER A 8 10.32 -10.41 -11.84
C SER A 8 9.49 -9.22 -12.31
N ASP A 9 8.25 -9.54 -12.69
CA ASP A 9 7.27 -8.63 -13.26
C ASP A 9 6.97 -7.49 -12.28
N THR A 10 7.48 -6.29 -12.56
CA THR A 10 7.36 -5.09 -11.71
C THR A 10 5.90 -4.74 -11.38
N ARG A 11 4.95 -5.28 -12.15
CA ARG A 11 3.50 -5.17 -11.93
C ARG A 11 2.97 -5.95 -10.72
N LEU A 12 3.70 -6.94 -10.21
CA LEU A 12 3.25 -7.73 -9.06
C LEU A 12 3.05 -6.85 -7.83
N VAL A 13 3.94 -5.89 -7.59
CA VAL A 13 3.85 -4.98 -6.44
C VAL A 13 2.56 -4.15 -6.50
N ASP A 14 2.23 -3.58 -7.65
CA ASP A 14 1.02 -2.77 -7.82
C ASP A 14 -0.26 -3.58 -7.58
N VAL A 15 -0.31 -4.81 -8.10
CA VAL A 15 -1.43 -5.74 -7.89
C VAL A 15 -1.59 -6.07 -6.40
N HIS A 16 -0.50 -6.39 -5.71
CA HIS A 16 -0.54 -6.71 -4.29
C HIS A 16 -0.92 -5.50 -3.43
N VAL A 17 -0.40 -4.30 -3.76
CA VAL A 17 -0.78 -3.06 -3.07
C VAL A 17 -2.25 -2.73 -3.31
N GLY A 18 -2.77 -2.91 -4.53
CA GLY A 18 -4.19 -2.73 -4.84
C GLY A 18 -5.09 -3.69 -4.04
N ARG A 19 -4.73 -4.97 -3.98
CA ARG A 19 -5.43 -5.97 -3.15
C ARG A 19 -5.39 -5.63 -1.67
N LEU A 20 -4.25 -5.15 -1.17
CA LEU A 20 -4.09 -4.76 0.23
C LEU A 20 -4.97 -3.55 0.57
N ARG A 21 -4.97 -2.51 -0.27
CA ARG A 21 -5.87 -1.34 -0.13
C ARG A 21 -7.32 -1.77 -0.04
N LYS A 22 -7.76 -2.67 -0.93
CA LYS A 22 -9.13 -3.20 -0.91
C LYS A 22 -9.44 -3.94 0.38
N LYS A 23 -8.54 -4.78 0.88
CA LYS A 23 -8.74 -5.49 2.17
C LYS A 23 -8.82 -4.55 3.37
N LEU A 24 -8.00 -3.50 3.40
CA LEU A 24 -8.05 -2.49 4.45
C LEU A 24 -9.40 -1.76 4.45
N GLN A 25 -9.89 -1.39 3.28
CA GLN A 25 -11.21 -0.78 3.12
C GLN A 25 -12.34 -1.74 3.50
N ASP A 26 -12.34 -2.96 2.97
CA ASP A 26 -13.37 -3.97 3.26
C ASP A 26 -13.37 -4.35 4.76
N GLY A 27 -12.23 -4.23 5.44
CA GLY A 27 -12.08 -4.44 6.90
C GLY A 27 -12.38 -3.22 7.77
N GLY A 28 -12.78 -2.08 7.20
CA GLY A 28 -13.09 -0.86 7.95
C GLY A 28 -11.88 -0.22 8.65
N VAL A 29 -10.67 -0.45 8.15
CA VAL A 29 -9.44 0.10 8.73
C VAL A 29 -9.25 1.52 8.22
N GLU A 30 -9.53 2.51 9.07
CA GLU A 30 -9.43 3.94 8.73
C GLU A 30 -8.17 4.61 9.28
N ASP A 31 -7.55 4.04 10.31
CA ASP A 31 -6.37 4.60 10.99
C ASP A 31 -5.09 4.54 10.14
N VAL A 32 -5.09 3.78 9.04
CA VAL A 32 -3.93 3.63 8.16
C VAL A 32 -4.30 3.63 6.68
N ARG A 33 -3.43 4.22 5.86
CA ARG A 33 -3.62 4.29 4.40
C ARG A 33 -2.30 4.06 3.67
N ILE A 34 -2.39 3.44 2.49
CA ILE A 34 -1.24 3.27 1.59
C ILE A 34 -1.28 4.34 0.50
N GLU A 35 -0.28 5.20 0.46
CA GLU A 35 -0.14 6.25 -0.56
C GLU A 35 0.90 5.91 -1.61
N THR A 36 0.71 6.45 -2.81
CA THR A 36 1.69 6.34 -3.89
C THR A 36 2.64 7.53 -3.84
N SER A 37 3.91 7.27 -3.55
CA SER A 37 5.01 8.24 -3.65
C SER A 37 5.58 8.18 -5.07
N ARG A 38 5.19 9.14 -5.92
CA ARG A 38 5.61 9.19 -7.33
C ARG A 38 7.14 9.17 -7.44
N GLY A 39 7.66 8.27 -8.28
CA GLY A 39 9.10 8.10 -8.47
C GLY A 39 9.80 7.21 -7.42
N PHE A 40 9.10 6.77 -6.37
CA PHE A 40 9.67 5.95 -5.30
C PHE A 40 8.90 4.65 -5.04
N GLY A 41 7.57 4.67 -5.10
CA GLY A 41 6.72 3.50 -4.84
C GLY A 41 5.58 3.83 -3.89
N TYR A 42 5.49 3.10 -2.77
CA TYR A 42 4.37 3.18 -1.84
C TYR A 42 4.84 3.41 -0.40
N ARG A 43 4.02 4.13 0.37
CA ARG A 43 4.25 4.34 1.81
C ARG A 43 2.97 4.08 2.60
N LEU A 44 3.14 3.58 3.82
CA LEU A 44 2.06 3.52 4.80
C LEU A 44 2.05 4.83 5.60
N ILE A 45 0.87 5.41 5.77
CA ILE A 45 0.64 6.58 6.62
C ILE A 45 -0.39 6.22 7.70
N ALA A 46 -0.17 6.73 8.91
CA ALA A 46 -1.18 6.71 9.95
C ALA A 46 -2.07 7.95 9.76
N ILE A 47 -3.38 7.75 9.76
CA ILE A 47 -4.36 8.83 9.78
C ILE A 47 -4.65 9.11 11.25
N THR A 48 -4.08 10.19 11.76
CA THR A 48 -4.43 10.67 13.09
C THR A 48 -5.76 11.41 12.99
N THR A 49 -6.85 10.76 13.35
CA THR A 49 -8.14 11.45 13.53
C THR A 49 -8.02 12.27 14.81
N ALA A 50 -7.73 13.56 14.68
CA ALA A 50 -7.75 14.47 15.81
C ALA A 50 -9.17 14.52 16.34
N ALA A 51 -9.41 13.92 17.50
CA ALA A 51 -10.65 14.07 18.25
C ALA A 51 -10.75 15.54 18.71
N ALA A 52 -11.78 16.23 18.26
CA ALA A 52 -12.19 17.56 18.71
C ALA A 52 -13.40 17.42 19.66
#